data_AF-A0A3G2TDV6-F1
#
_entry.id   AF-A0A3G2TDV6-F1
#
_cell.length_a   1.000
_cell.length_b   1.000
_cell.length_c   1.000
_cell.angle_alpha   90.00
_cell.angle_beta   90.00
_cell.angle_gamma   90.00
#
_symmetry.space_group_name_H-M   'P 1'
#
loop_
_entity.id
_entity.type
_entity.pdbx_description
1 polymer ?
#
loop_
_entity_poly.entity_id
_entity_poly.type
_entity_poly.pdbx_seq_one_letter_code
_entity_poly.pdbx_strand_id
1 'polypeptide(L)' 'MTSEKTKRRQKRDEQVRQYFAELEAKYPQWRLDALLDKTAERFPPISAATVSAILNKSGIYK' A
#
# COMPACT_ATOMS: atom_id res chain seq x y z
N MET A 1 -6.81 -24.70 5.61
CA MET A 1 -7.28 -23.72 6.61
C MET A 1 -6.37 -22.50 6.59
N THR A 2 -6.82 -21.35 6.07
CA THR A 2 -6.06 -20.10 6.14
C THR A 2 -6.19 -19.52 7.55
N SER A 3 -5.06 -19.40 8.26
CA SER A 3 -4.99 -18.81 9.60
C SER A 3 -5.58 -17.40 9.62
N GLU A 4 -6.28 -17.02 10.71
CA GLU A 4 -6.87 -15.68 10.88
C GLU A 4 -5.86 -14.53 10.68
N LYS A 5 -4.59 -14.77 11.01
CA LYS A 5 -3.49 -13.83 10.79
C LYS A 5 -3.31 -13.47 9.31
N THR A 6 -3.47 -14.46 8.43
CA THR A 6 -3.36 -14.28 6.98
C THR A 6 -4.48 -13.41 6.43
N LYS A 7 -5.72 -13.60 6.92
CA LYS A 7 -6.88 -12.79 6.51
C LYS A 7 -6.73 -11.32 6.91
N ARG A 8 -6.28 -11.05 8.14
CA ARG A 8 -6.03 -9.68 8.62
C ARG A 8 -4.95 -8.98 7.79
N ARG A 9 -3.87 -9.69 7.46
CA ARG A 9 -2.80 -9.19 6.61
C ARG A 9 -3.30 -8.87 5.19
N GLN A 10 -4.03 -9.80 4.57
CA GLN A 10 -4.60 -9.61 3.23
C GLN A 10 -5.52 -8.38 3.18
N LYS A 11 -6.39 -8.22 4.17
CA LYS A 11 -7.29 -7.07 4.26
C LYS A 11 -6.51 -5.75 4.36
N ARG A 12 -5.46 -5.69 5.17
CA ARG A 12 -4.60 -4.51 5.26
C ARG A 12 -3.91 -4.24 3.92
N ASP A 13 -3.33 -5.26 3.29
CA ASP A 13 -2.60 -5.11 2.03
C ASP A 13 -3.54 -4.62 0.90
N GLU A 14 -4.82 -5.02 0.92
CA GLU A 14 -5.86 -4.50 0.03
C GLU A 14 -6.21 -3.03 0.31
N GLN A 15 -6.38 -2.67 1.59
CA GLN A 15 -6.62 -1.27 2.00
C GLN A 15 -5.46 -0.35 1.60
N VAL A 16 -4.22 -0.82 1.71
CA VAL A 16 -3.02 -0.09 1.29
C VAL A 16 -3.06 0.21 -0.20
N ARG A 17 -3.42 -0.78 -1.03
CA ARG A 17 -3.54 -0.61 -2.49
C ARG A 17 -4.61 0.41 -2.85
N GLN A 18 -5.78 0.28 -2.24
CA GLN A 18 -6.90 1.17 -2.51
C GLN A 18 -6.55 2.60 -2.13
N TYR A 19 -5.99 2.81 -0.93
CA TYR A 19 -5.59 4.14 -0.48
C TYR A 19 -4.50 4.74 -1.36
N PHE A 20 -3.50 3.95 -1.78
CA PHE A 20 -2.46 4.42 -2.67
C PHE A 20 -3.04 4.88 -4.02
N ALA A 21 -3.93 4.10 -4.62
CA ALA A 21 -4.58 4.46 -5.89
C ALA A 21 -5.45 5.72 -5.77
N GLU A 22 -6.18 5.86 -4.66
CA GLU A 22 -6.95 7.09 -4.36
C GLU A 22 -6.03 8.31 -4.20
N LEU A 23 -4.87 8.13 -3.55
CA LEU A 23 -3.89 9.19 -3.34
C LEU A 23 -3.21 9.60 -4.65
N GLU A 24 -2.85 8.63 -5.49
CA GLU A 24 -2.29 8.86 -6.82
C GLU A 24 -3.30 9.60 -7.72
N ALA A 25 -4.56 9.17 -7.74
CA ALA A 25 -5.61 9.84 -8.50
C ALA A 25 -5.87 11.27 -8.03
N LYS A 26 -5.75 11.52 -6.72
CA LYS A 26 -5.94 12.85 -6.12
C LYS A 26 -4.74 13.78 -6.35
N TYR A 27 -3.53 13.23 -6.40
CA TYR A 27 -2.29 13.99 -6.53
C TYR A 27 -1.38 13.40 -7.62
N PRO A 28 -1.79 13.45 -8.90
CA PRO A 28 -1.02 12.87 -10.01
C PRO A 28 0.36 13.53 -10.22
N GLN A 29 0.55 14.75 -9.70
CA GLN A 29 1.82 15.48 -9.74
C GLN A 29 2.82 15.06 -8.65
N TRP A 30 2.41 14.24 -7.68
CA TRP A 30 3.31 13.79 -6.62
C TRP A 30 4.28 12.73 -7.13
N ARG A 31 5.50 12.76 -6.59
CA ARG A 31 6.48 11.71 -6.85
C ARG A 31 6.06 10.42 -6.17
N LEU A 32 6.42 9.29 -6.78
CA LEU A 32 6.14 7.96 -6.25
C LEU A 32 6.59 7.81 -4.79
N ASP A 33 7.80 8.27 -4.45
CA ASP A 33 8.33 8.21 -3.08
C ASP A 33 7.41 8.93 -2.08
N ALA A 34 6.89 10.11 -2.45
CA ALA A 34 5.98 10.86 -1.60
C ALA A 34 4.62 10.15 -1.43
N LEU A 35 4.11 9.51 -2.48
CA LEU A 35 2.89 8.69 -2.41
C LEU A 35 3.09 7.47 -1.51
N LEU A 36 4.26 6.81 -1.58
CA LEU A 36 4.62 5.67 -0.75
C LEU A 36 4.76 6.07 0.73
N ASP A 37 5.45 7.18 1.01
CA ASP A 37 5.63 7.69 2.37
C ASP A 37 4.29 8.08 3.01
N LYS A 38 3.45 8.81 2.27
CA LYS A 38 2.13 9.22 2.76
C LYS A 38 1.18 8.03 2.97
N THR A 39 1.31 7.01 2.14
CA THR A 39 0.60 5.75 2.34
C THR A 39 1.11 5.02 3.59
N ALA A 40 2.43 4.97 3.82
CA ALA A 40 3.01 4.34 5.00
C ALA A 40 2.61 5.05 6.31
N GLU A 41 2.59 6.39 6.31
CA GLU A 41 2.10 7.21 7.45
C GLU A 41 0.67 6.85 7.84
N ARG A 42 -0.19 6.49 6.87
CA ARG A 42 -1.58 6.10 7.11
C ARG A 42 -1.73 4.71 7.70
N PHE A 43 -0.77 3.81 7.47
CA PHE A 43 -0.84 2.40 7.87
C PHE A 43 0.34 1.99 8.77
N PRO A 44 0.46 2.48 10.01
CA PRO A 44 1.46 1.95 10.94
C PRO A 44 1.20 0.45 11.25
N PRO A 45 2.23 -0.41 11.42
CA PRO A 45 3.66 -0.10 11.45
C PRO A 45 4.39 -0.38 10.11
N ILE A 46 3.73 -0.29 8.95
CA ILE A 46 4.40 -0.59 7.67
C ILE A 46 5.21 0.60 7.15
N SER A 47 6.39 0.33 6.60
CA SER A 47 7.26 1.33 5.96
C SER A 47 6.90 1.56 4.49
N ALA A 48 7.37 2.65 3.90
CA ALA A 48 7.23 2.93 2.46
C ALA A 48 7.77 1.80 1.58
N ALA A 49 8.90 1.18 1.97
CA ALA A 49 9.42 -0.02 1.31
C ALA A 49 8.45 -1.20 1.37
N THR A 50 7.72 -1.37 2.49
CA THR A 50 6.69 -2.40 2.63
C THR A 50 5.48 -2.10 1.76
N VAL A 51 5.06 -0.84 1.66
CA VAL A 51 3.99 -0.39 0.75
C VAL A 51 4.39 -0.74 -0.69
N SER A 52 5.59 -0.35 -1.13
CA SER A 52 6.12 -0.68 -2.46
C SER A 52 6.09 -2.19 -2.71
N ALA A 53 6.55 -3.01 -1.76
CA ALA A 53 6.50 -4.46 -1.88
C ALA A 53 5.07 -5.02 -1.97
N ILE A 54 4.08 -4.42 -1.28
CA ILE A 54 2.67 -4.79 -1.36
C ILE A 54 2.11 -4.50 -2.76
N LEU A 55 2.46 -3.34 -3.34
CA LEU A 55 2.04 -2.91 -4.68
C LEU A 55 2.69 -3.78 -5.78
N ASN A 56 3.99 -4.05 -5.65
CA ASN A 56 4.75 -4.89 -6.60
C ASN A 56 4.24 -6.34 -6.59
N LYS A 57 3.88 -6.89 -5.42
CA LYS A 57 3.28 -8.24 -5.33
C LYS A 57 1.90 -8.35 -5.98
N SER A 58 1.21 -7.23 -6.21
CA SER A 58 -0.01 -7.19 -7.01
C SER A 58 0.22 -6.92 -8.49
N GLY A 59 1.47 -6.68 -8.93
CA GLY A 59 1.77 -6.30 -10.31
C GLY A 59 1.27 -4.91 -10.71
N ILE A 60 0.96 -4.04 -9.73
CA ILE A 60 0.47 -2.67 -9.98
C ILE A 60 1.63 -1.78 -10.43
N TYR A 61 2.82 -1.99 -9.85
CA TYR A 61 4.03 -1.22 -10.13
C TYR A 61 5.14 -2.16 -10.59
N LYS A 62 5.92 -1.75 -11.60
CA LYS A 62 7.08 -2.46 -12.14
C LYS A 62 8.17 -1.49 -12.54
#